data_AF-A0A842N331-F1
#
_entry.id   AF-A0A842N331-F1
#
_cell.length_a   1.000
_cell.length_b   1.000
_cell.length_c   1.000
_cell.angle_alpha   90.00
_cell.angle_beta   90.00
_cell.angle_gamma   90.00
#
_symmetry.space_group_name_H-M   'P 1'
#
loop_
_entity.id
_entity.type
_entity.pdbx_description
1 polymer ?
#
loop_
_entity_poly.entity_id
_entity_poly.type
_entity_poly.pdbx_seq_one_letter_code
_entity_poly.pdbx_strand_id
1 'polypeptide(L)' 'PGLVFRLDEPKVVVLLFVSGKGVCAGAKSMADIKAAGAKILKLLKGH' A
#
# COMPACT_ATOMS: atom_id res chain seq x y z
N PRO A 1 -10.20 -13.08 -0.66
CA PRO A 1 -9.42 -12.50 -1.79
C PRO A 1 -8.92 -11.09 -1.43
N GLY A 2 -7.76 -10.64 -1.94
CA GLY A 2 -7.13 -9.36 -1.59
C GLY A 2 -6.84 -8.47 -2.80
N LEU A 3 -6.76 -7.16 -2.58
CA LEU A 3 -6.38 -6.15 -3.58
C LEU A 3 -4.86 -6.03 -3.65
N VAL A 4 -4.30 -5.98 -4.86
CA VAL A 4 -2.85 -5.83 -5.06
C VAL A 4 -2.57 -4.44 -5.64
N PHE A 5 -1.88 -3.60 -4.86
CA PHE A 5 -1.38 -2.30 -5.30
C PHE A 5 0.09 -2.42 -5.67
N ARG A 6 0.46 -1.94 -6.86
CA ARG A 6 1.85 -1.77 -7.28
C ARG A 6 2.10 -0.27 -7.39
N LEU A 7 3.03 0.23 -6.59
CA LEU A 7 3.41 1.64 -6.58
C LEU A 7 4.81 1.78 -7.15
N ASP A 8 5.01 2.76 -8.03
CA ASP A 8 6.34 3.07 -8.59
C ASP A 8 7.18 3.90 -7.62
N GLU A 9 6.54 4.79 -6.86
CA GLU A 9 7.18 5.66 -5.87
C GLU A 9 6.39 5.67 -4.55
N PRO A 10 6.93 5.12 -3.45
CA PRO A 10 8.09 4.22 -3.40
C PRO A 10 7.82 2.93 -4.18
N LYS A 11 8.86 2.29 -4.71
CA LYS A 11 8.75 1.04 -5.49
C LYS A 11 8.38 -0.14 -4.57
N VAL A 12 7.09 -0.36 -4.36
CA VAL A 12 6.56 -1.37 -3.44
C VAL A 12 5.33 -2.08 -3.99
N VAL A 13 5.05 -3.25 -3.44
CA VAL A 13 3.80 -3.97 -3.65
C VAL A 13 3.05 -4.10 -2.33
N VAL A 14 1.77 -3.77 -2.31
CA VAL A 14 0.91 -3.92 -1.15
C VAL A 14 -0.23 -4.88 -1.46
N LEU A 15 -0.36 -5.93 -0.65
CA LEU A 15 -1.53 -6.82 -0.64
C LEU A 15 -2.45 -6.40 0.49
N LEU A 16 -3.62 -5.86 0.15
CA LEU A 16 -4.64 -5.41 1.09
C LEU A 16 -5.78 -6.43 1.16
N PHE A 17 -6.08 -6.92 2.37
CA PHE A 17 -7.18 -7.85 2.61
C PHE A 17 -8.46 -7.10 2.94
N VAL A 18 -9.61 -7.71 2.67
CA VAL A 18 -10.95 -7.16 3.02
C VAL A 18 -11.13 -6.87 4.51
N SER A 19 -10.30 -7.46 5.37
CA SER A 19 -10.25 -7.17 6.82
C SER A 19 -9.56 -5.84 7.16
N GLY A 20 -9.02 -5.12 6.18
CA GLY A 20 -8.22 -3.91 6.37
C GLY A 20 -6.75 -4.17 6.73
N LYS A 21 -6.35 -5.42 6.93
CA LYS A 21 -4.93 -5.79 7.13
C LYS A 21 -4.19 -5.71 5.80
N GLY A 22 -2.93 -5.25 5.84
CA GLY A 22 -2.09 -5.11 4.66
C GLY A 22 -0.70 -5.73 4.85
N VAL A 23 -0.14 -6.27 3.77
CA VAL A 23 1.27 -6.68 3.68
C VAL A 23 1.95 -5.77 2.66
N CYS A 24 3.03 -5.10 3.07
CA CYS A 24 3.84 -4.25 2.20
C CYS A 24 5.21 -4.91 1.97
N ALA A 25 5.58 -5.11 0.71
CA ALA A 25 6.84 -5.72 0.32
C ALA A 25 7.64 -4.78 -0.61
N GLY A 26 8.98 -4.82 -0.49
CA GLY A 26 9.90 -4.02 -1.31
C GLY A 26 10.26 -2.65 -0.73
N ALA A 27 9.66 -2.25 0.40
CA ALA A 27 10.03 -1.04 1.11
C ALA A 27 11.45 -1.15 1.70
N LYS A 28 12.24 -0.07 1.61
CA LYS A 28 13.61 -0.02 2.16
C LYS A 28 13.68 0.76 3.46
N SER A 29 12.60 1.46 3.82
CA SER A 29 12.51 2.25 5.03
C SER A 29 11.09 2.29 5.57
N MET A 30 10.94 2.65 6.85
CA MET A 30 9.63 2.91 7.45
C MET A 30 8.93 4.12 6.80
N ALA A 31 9.70 5.07 6.23
CA ALA A 31 9.14 6.21 5.50
C ALA A 31 8.42 5.74 4.22
N ASP A 32 8.99 4.79 3.49
CA ASP A 32 8.36 4.21 2.30
C ASP A 32 7.01 3.54 2.64
N ILE A 33 6.98 2.78 3.75
CA ILE A 33 5.75 2.12 4.20
C ILE A 33 4.66 3.15 4.50
N LYS A 34 5.01 4.23 5.22
CA LYS A 34 4.07 5.32 5.54
C LYS A 34 3.59 6.03 4.27
N ALA A 35 4.48 6.32 3.33
CA ALA A 35 4.15 6.96 2.06
C ALA A 35 3.23 6.09 1.19
N ALA A 36 3.53 4.79 1.08
CA ALA A 36 2.71 3.83 0.35
C ALA A 36 1.30 3.72 0.96
N GLY A 37 1.20 3.60 2.29
CA GLY A 37 -0.07 3.57 3.01
C GLY A 37 -0.90 4.84 2.78
N ALA A 38 -0.27 6.01 2.82
CA ALA A 38 -0.94 7.29 2.55
C ALA A 38 -1.47 7.39 1.10
N LYS A 39 -0.69 6.94 0.11
CA LYS A 39 -1.12 6.90 -1.30
C LYS A 39 -2.34 5.98 -1.48
N ILE A 40 -2.31 4.79 -0.89
CA ILE A 40 -3.43 3.82 -0.97
C ILE A 40 -4.67 4.38 -0.29
N LEU A 41 -4.54 4.96 0.92
CA LEU A 41 -5.67 5.59 1.62
C LEU A 41 -6.31 6.72 0.80
N LYS A 42 -5.51 7.51 0.08
CA LYS A 42 -6.03 8.58 -0.78
C LYS A 42 -6.82 8.01 -1.98
N LEU A 43 -6.34 6.92 -2.59
CA LEU A 43 -7.05 6.25 -3.67
C LEU A 43 -8.39 5.67 -3.21
N LEU A 44 -8.40 5.02 -2.04
CA LEU A 44 -9.61 4.42 -1.49
C LEU A 44 -10.67 5.44 -1.08
N LYS A 45 -10.27 6.59 -0.52
CA LYS A 45 -11.20 7.67 -0.15
C LYS A 45 -11.86 8.39 -1.34
N GLY A 46 -11.37 8.14 -2.57
CA GLY A 46 -11.96 8.68 -3.80
C GLY A 46 -13.15 7.88 -4.33
N HIS A 47 -13.53 6.80 -3.63
CA HIS A 47 -14.66 5.92 -3.91
C HIS A 47 -15.47 5.71 -2.63
#